data_AF-A0A7S1AED6-F1
#
_entry.id   AF-A0A7S1AED6-F1
#
_cell.length_a   1.000
_cell.length_b   1.000
_cell.length_c   1.000
_cell.angle_alpha   90.00
_cell.angle_beta   90.00
_cell.angle_gamma   90.00
#
_symmetry.space_group_name_H-M   'P 1'
#
loop_
_entity.id
_entity.type
_entity.pdbx_description
1 polymer ?
#
loop_
_entity_poly.entity_id
_entity_poly.type
_entity_poly.pdbx_seq_one_letter_code
_entity_poly.pdbx_strand_id
1 'polypeptide(L)'
;RIFQLVWVAWDILSFFISMGSVPSTKCCSPCASEDLPIEGESYPMLCIKMSTFLQLDRLISHAELRSRALLIKPWPQASVHFVSHEWLSSTHPDPSSVHLRRLQEIFRDISAGNVRKLFTDKDWSTIAQGRWSRLVQPWGDEQEDTRVSEASLQRSVDHGLIWIDFASVPQMVDLDGASEYARSSKLATRSIPNYMNRSNFFWVLAPGAEHADSRSCGFSSWRQRGWCRAEEWANILGKKPLIPFIVTDEPKISTYDMAPFVIENMNKPERAPCRGVFSCCKNGHFVEKIVPALRKSTSLNGTRIPCDKLEIVDMLSKMYRAKL
;
A
#
# COMPACT_ATOMS: atom_id res chain seq x y z
N ARG A 1 16.07 17.03 -25.86
CA ARG A 1 15.68 17.54 -24.53
C ARG A 1 14.74 16.59 -23.76
N ILE A 2 13.81 15.88 -24.42
CA ILE A 2 13.03 14.78 -23.79
C ILE A 2 13.92 13.57 -23.41
N PHE A 3 14.92 13.25 -24.25
CA PHE A 3 15.91 12.20 -23.97
C PHE A 3 16.71 12.39 -22.66
N GLN A 4 16.86 13.62 -22.14
CA GLN A 4 17.58 13.86 -20.87
C GLN A 4 16.74 13.55 -19.64
N LEU A 5 15.41 13.71 -19.68
CA LEU A 5 14.53 13.34 -18.56
C LEU A 5 14.34 11.82 -18.47
N VAL A 6 14.34 11.13 -19.62
CA VAL A 6 14.33 9.66 -19.70
C VAL A 6 15.66 9.08 -19.22
N TRP A 7 16.80 9.72 -19.54
CA TRP A 7 18.11 9.36 -18.97
C TRP A 7 18.19 9.64 -17.46
N VAL A 8 17.54 10.68 -16.97
CA VAL A 8 17.44 10.95 -15.52
C VAL A 8 16.53 9.94 -14.83
N ALA A 9 15.44 9.48 -15.45
CA ALA A 9 14.65 8.36 -14.92
C ALA A 9 15.40 7.02 -14.99
N TRP A 10 16.23 6.83 -16.02
CA TRP A 10 17.16 5.70 -16.15
C TRP A 10 18.22 5.73 -15.06
N ASP A 11 18.88 6.87 -14.81
CA ASP A 11 19.85 7.03 -13.74
C ASP A 11 19.17 7.00 -12.36
N ILE A 12 17.96 7.54 -12.19
CA ILE A 12 17.23 7.47 -10.92
C ILE A 12 16.82 6.03 -10.64
N LEU A 13 16.14 5.33 -11.55
CA LEU A 13 15.70 3.98 -11.24
C LEU A 13 16.85 2.98 -11.25
N SER A 14 17.83 3.13 -12.15
CA SER A 14 19.06 2.35 -12.10
C SER A 14 19.91 2.71 -10.88
N PHE A 15 19.96 3.93 -10.37
CA PHE A 15 20.64 4.25 -9.10
C PHE A 15 19.86 3.74 -7.87
N PHE A 16 18.53 3.75 -7.91
CA PHE A 16 17.66 3.24 -6.86
C PHE A 16 17.63 1.69 -6.82
N ILE A 17 17.82 1.01 -7.97
CA ILE A 17 17.91 -0.46 -8.11
C ILE A 17 19.38 -0.96 -8.02
N SER A 18 20.37 -0.24 -8.59
CA SER A 18 21.81 -0.59 -8.57
C SER A 18 22.44 -0.41 -7.19
N MET A 19 21.87 0.43 -6.32
CA MET A 19 22.12 0.34 -4.87
C MET A 19 21.44 -0.87 -4.20
N GLY A 20 21.06 -1.89 -4.98
CA GLY A 20 20.99 -3.29 -4.55
C GLY A 20 22.31 -3.81 -3.97
N SER A 21 23.42 -3.08 -4.10
CA SER A 21 24.42 -3.05 -3.02
C SER A 21 23.80 -2.34 -1.82
N VAL A 22 23.03 -3.08 -1.02
CA VAL A 22 22.82 -2.78 0.40
C VAL A 22 24.18 -2.29 0.91
N PRO A 23 24.36 -1.01 1.29
CA PRO A 23 25.59 -0.63 1.95
C PRO A 23 25.76 -1.64 3.07
N SER A 24 26.96 -2.19 3.24
CA SER A 24 27.32 -3.19 4.25
C SER A 24 27.16 -2.67 5.69
N THR A 25 26.00 -2.10 5.98
CA THR A 25 25.42 -1.99 7.29
C THR A 25 25.26 -3.43 7.75
N LYS A 26 25.97 -3.75 8.83
CA LYS A 26 26.18 -5.07 9.45
C LYS A 26 24.91 -5.88 9.77
N CYS A 27 23.73 -5.52 9.29
CA CYS A 27 22.45 -6.12 9.67
C CYS A 27 22.06 -7.38 8.88
N CYS A 28 22.55 -7.61 7.66
CA CYS A 28 22.00 -8.69 6.80
C CYS A 28 23.11 -9.54 6.17
N SER A 29 23.24 -10.79 6.63
CA SER A 29 23.87 -11.87 5.85
C SER A 29 22.96 -12.24 4.67
N PRO A 30 23.50 -12.69 3.52
CA PRO A 30 22.68 -13.00 2.35
C PRO A 30 21.77 -14.20 2.67
N CYS A 31 20.46 -13.97 2.65
CA CYS A 31 19.44 -15.02 2.66
C CYS A 31 18.98 -15.21 1.22
N ALA A 32 19.02 -16.46 0.74
CA ALA A 32 18.64 -16.81 -0.62
C ALA A 32 17.16 -16.45 -0.87
N SER A 33 16.91 -15.68 -1.92
CA SER A 33 15.56 -15.48 -2.45
C SER A 33 15.23 -16.65 -3.38
N GLU A 34 14.13 -17.35 -3.13
CA GLU A 34 13.56 -18.26 -4.12
C GLU A 34 13.00 -17.42 -5.28
N ASP A 35 13.57 -17.61 -6.47
CA ASP A 35 13.11 -17.01 -7.72
C ASP A 35 11.77 -17.64 -8.15
N LEU A 36 10.67 -17.01 -7.76
CA LEU A 36 9.36 -17.26 -8.37
C LEU A 36 9.00 -16.08 -9.30
N PRO A 37 8.40 -16.34 -10.47
CA PRO A 37 7.98 -15.30 -11.41
C PRO A 37 6.89 -14.39 -10.79
N ILE A 38 6.87 -13.11 -11.17
CA ILE A 38 5.80 -12.15 -10.82
C ILE A 38 4.50 -12.42 -11.58
N GLU A 39 4.51 -13.36 -12.51
CA GLU A 39 3.34 -13.72 -13.29
C GLU A 39 2.30 -14.44 -12.42
N GLY A 40 1.31 -13.67 -11.99
CA GLY A 40 0.10 -14.17 -11.33
C GLY A 40 -0.09 -13.74 -9.87
N GLU A 41 -1.34 -13.83 -9.42
CA GLU A 41 -1.72 -13.67 -8.02
C GLU A 41 -1.34 -14.93 -7.24
N SER A 42 -0.18 -14.89 -6.56
CA SER A 42 0.29 -15.97 -5.68
C SER A 42 -0.61 -16.18 -4.45
N TYR A 43 -1.39 -15.15 -4.10
CA TYR A 43 -2.52 -15.21 -3.20
C TYR A 43 -3.66 -14.40 -3.82
N PRO A 44 -4.92 -14.85 -3.74
CA PRO A 44 -6.03 -14.14 -4.37
C PRO A 44 -6.25 -12.77 -3.72
N MET A 45 -6.57 -11.78 -4.54
CA MET A 45 -7.09 -10.51 -4.01
C MET A 45 -8.41 -10.77 -3.28
N LEU A 46 -8.44 -10.49 -1.98
CA LEU A 46 -9.64 -10.54 -1.15
C LEU A 46 -9.96 -9.13 -0.66
N CYS A 47 -11.23 -8.76 -0.73
CA CYS A 47 -11.70 -7.42 -0.37
C CYS A 47 -12.93 -7.52 0.53
N ILE A 48 -13.26 -6.40 1.18
CA ILE A 48 -14.51 -6.20 1.92
C ILE A 48 -15.48 -5.41 1.03
N LYS A 49 -16.78 -5.69 1.10
CA LYS A 49 -17.81 -4.82 0.49
C LYS A 49 -17.78 -3.43 1.14
N MET A 50 -17.94 -2.36 0.36
CA MET A 50 -18.02 -1.00 0.91
C MET A 50 -19.10 -0.88 1.98
N SER A 51 -20.28 -1.45 1.73
CA SER A 51 -21.40 -1.43 2.69
C SER A 51 -21.04 -2.08 4.04
N THR A 52 -20.29 -3.18 4.03
CA THR A 52 -19.78 -3.82 5.24
C THR A 52 -18.74 -2.93 5.93
N PHE A 53 -17.78 -2.36 5.17
CA PHE A 53 -16.76 -1.48 5.72
C PHE A 53 -17.36 -0.24 6.40
N LEU A 54 -18.39 0.36 5.82
CA LEU A 54 -19.10 1.53 6.36
C LEU A 54 -19.85 1.26 7.67
N GLN A 55 -20.08 -0.01 8.01
CA GLN A 55 -20.75 -0.45 9.24
C GLN A 55 -19.77 -0.92 10.31
N LEU A 56 -18.48 -1.01 10.02
CA LEU A 56 -17.49 -1.42 11.01
C LEU A 56 -17.31 -0.34 12.08
N ASP A 57 -17.33 -0.75 13.35
CA ASP A 57 -16.94 0.13 14.46
C ASP A 57 -15.44 0.14 14.71
N ARG A 58 -14.76 -0.94 14.32
CA ARG A 58 -13.31 -1.10 14.35
C ARG A 58 -12.85 -1.88 13.13
N LEU A 59 -11.60 -1.68 12.71
CA LEU A 59 -11.03 -2.52 11.67
C LEU A 59 -10.90 -3.95 12.21
N ILE A 60 -11.28 -4.94 11.42
CA ILE A 60 -11.24 -6.35 11.82
C ILE A 60 -10.28 -7.11 10.92
N SER A 61 -9.63 -8.12 11.48
CA SER A 61 -8.55 -8.83 10.80
C SER A 61 -9.08 -9.71 9.67
N HIS A 62 -8.17 -10.07 8.77
CA HIS A 62 -8.45 -11.02 7.70
C HIS A 62 -9.08 -12.32 8.21
N ALA A 63 -8.57 -12.94 9.28
CA ALA A 63 -9.15 -14.18 9.79
C ALA A 63 -10.56 -13.98 10.36
N GLU A 64 -10.82 -12.88 11.07
CA GLU A 64 -12.15 -12.56 11.60
C GLU A 64 -13.16 -12.30 10.47
N LEU A 65 -12.77 -11.59 9.41
CA LEU A 65 -13.61 -11.41 8.23
C LEU A 65 -13.85 -12.73 7.50
N ARG A 66 -12.84 -13.60 7.43
CA ARG A 66 -12.94 -14.92 6.81
C ARG A 66 -13.91 -15.82 7.57
N SER A 67 -13.85 -15.86 8.90
CA SER A 67 -14.76 -16.67 9.73
C SER A 67 -16.22 -16.19 9.64
N ARG A 68 -16.42 -14.90 9.36
CA ARG A 68 -17.72 -14.29 9.11
C ARG A 68 -18.18 -14.36 7.65
N ALA A 69 -17.39 -14.96 6.76
CA ALA A 69 -17.64 -14.98 5.31
C ALA A 69 -17.85 -13.58 4.67
N LEU A 70 -17.15 -12.56 5.19
CA LEU A 70 -17.23 -11.17 4.72
C LEU A 70 -16.14 -10.81 3.70
N LEU A 71 -15.17 -11.69 3.47
CA LEU A 71 -14.16 -11.54 2.41
C LEU A 71 -14.67 -12.07 1.09
N ILE A 72 -14.50 -11.29 0.02
CA ILE A 72 -14.88 -11.69 -1.33
C ILE A 72 -13.74 -11.45 -2.32
N LYS A 73 -13.69 -12.26 -3.38
CA LYS A 73 -12.84 -11.98 -4.54
C LYS A 73 -13.52 -10.92 -5.42
N PRO A 74 -12.82 -9.88 -5.88
CA PRO A 74 -13.39 -8.93 -6.83
C PRO A 74 -13.80 -9.63 -8.13
N TRP A 75 -15.01 -9.34 -8.61
CA TRP A 75 -15.45 -9.74 -9.95
C TRP A 75 -14.79 -8.83 -11.02
N PRO A 76 -14.76 -9.21 -12.31
CA PRO A 76 -13.99 -8.49 -13.33
C PRO A 76 -14.30 -6.99 -13.47
N GLN A 77 -15.53 -6.58 -13.17
CA GLN A 77 -16.00 -5.19 -13.28
C GLN A 77 -16.15 -4.50 -11.91
N ALA A 78 -15.67 -5.14 -10.83
CA ALA A 78 -15.77 -4.55 -9.49
C ALA A 78 -14.92 -3.29 -9.41
N SER A 79 -15.47 -2.22 -8.81
CA SER A 79 -14.66 -1.06 -8.44
C SER A 79 -13.92 -1.36 -7.15
N VAL A 80 -12.59 -1.37 -7.18
CA VAL A 80 -11.75 -1.66 -6.02
C VAL A 80 -10.99 -0.43 -5.56
N HIS A 81 -11.14 -0.12 -4.27
CA HIS A 81 -10.47 0.96 -3.55
C HIS A 81 -9.30 0.35 -2.77
N PHE A 82 -8.08 0.53 -3.28
CA PHE A 82 -6.86 0.15 -2.59
C PHE A 82 -6.50 1.21 -1.56
N VAL A 83 -6.38 0.84 -0.29
CA VAL A 83 -6.08 1.75 0.80
C VAL A 83 -4.71 1.42 1.37
N SER A 84 -3.77 2.35 1.19
CA SER A 84 -2.48 2.33 1.87
C SER A 84 -2.58 3.14 3.17
N HIS A 85 -2.14 2.57 4.28
CA HIS A 85 -2.10 3.28 5.56
C HIS A 85 -0.89 2.86 6.40
N GLU A 86 -0.53 3.66 7.40
CA GLU A 86 0.48 3.24 8.36
C GLU A 86 -0.16 2.55 9.57
N TRP A 87 0.50 1.51 10.08
CA TRP A 87 0.08 0.88 11.32
C TRP A 87 0.40 1.78 12.53
N LEU A 88 -0.62 1.96 13.39
CA LEU A 88 -0.60 2.74 14.63
C LEU A 88 -0.23 1.92 15.89
N SER A 89 0.00 0.62 15.77
CA SER A 89 0.62 -0.20 16.83
C SER A 89 1.24 -1.48 16.25
N SER A 90 1.86 -2.31 17.08
CA SER A 90 2.39 -3.62 16.69
C SER A 90 1.33 -4.72 16.54
N THR A 91 0.17 -4.57 17.20
CA THR A 91 -0.87 -5.61 17.28
C THR A 91 -2.13 -5.27 16.48
N HIS A 92 -2.36 -3.98 16.22
CA HIS A 92 -3.50 -3.52 15.45
C HIS A 92 -3.14 -2.25 14.67
N PRO A 93 -3.49 -2.15 13.38
CA PRO A 93 -3.08 -1.01 12.56
C PRO A 93 -3.79 0.29 12.93
N ASP A 94 -4.97 0.22 13.54
CA ASP A 94 -5.76 1.39 13.90
C ASP A 94 -6.53 1.18 15.22
N PRO A 95 -5.84 1.09 16.38
CA PRO A 95 -6.45 0.69 17.66
C PRO A 95 -7.59 1.60 18.09
N SER A 96 -7.48 2.89 17.79
CA SER A 96 -8.46 3.93 18.15
C SER A 96 -9.44 4.23 17.03
N SER A 97 -9.43 3.46 15.94
CA SER A 97 -10.30 3.61 14.76
C SER A 97 -10.22 5.00 14.08
N VAL A 98 -9.10 5.71 14.21
CA VAL A 98 -8.90 7.05 13.63
C VAL A 98 -8.90 6.96 12.11
N HIS A 99 -8.14 6.01 11.56
CA HIS A 99 -8.07 5.79 10.11
C HIS A 99 -9.42 5.33 9.56
N LEU A 100 -10.05 4.35 10.21
CA LEU A 100 -11.36 3.82 9.83
C LEU A 100 -12.41 4.93 9.80
N ARG A 101 -12.55 5.70 10.88
CA ARG A 101 -13.57 6.75 11.00
C ARG A 101 -13.39 7.82 9.94
N ARG A 102 -12.15 8.28 9.71
CA ARG A 102 -11.86 9.30 8.68
C ARG A 102 -12.22 8.81 7.29
N LEU A 103 -11.87 7.56 6.95
CA LEU A 103 -12.17 7.01 5.63
C LEU A 103 -13.67 6.77 5.44
N GLN A 104 -14.37 6.29 6.48
CA GLN A 104 -15.83 6.15 6.45
C GLN A 104 -16.55 7.48 6.27
N GLU A 105 -16.11 8.55 6.93
CA GLU A 105 -16.66 9.90 6.76
C GLU A 105 -16.60 10.33 5.29
N ILE A 106 -15.43 10.20 4.66
CA ILE A 106 -15.21 10.54 3.25
C ILE A 106 -16.09 9.69 2.33
N PHE A 107 -16.16 8.38 2.55
CA PHE A 107 -16.98 7.51 1.73
C PHE A 107 -18.48 7.78 1.90
N ARG A 108 -18.94 8.13 3.10
CA ARG A 108 -20.34 8.56 3.31
C ARG A 108 -20.62 9.87 2.58
N ASP A 109 -19.68 10.81 2.58
CA ASP A 109 -19.82 12.05 1.83
C ASP A 109 -19.88 11.83 0.32
N ILE A 110 -19.04 10.94 -0.21
CA ILE A 110 -19.08 10.55 -1.63
C ILE A 110 -20.42 9.88 -1.96
N SER A 111 -20.86 8.91 -1.15
CA SER A 111 -22.13 8.18 -1.33
C SER A 111 -23.34 9.12 -1.27
N ALA A 112 -23.29 10.15 -0.45
CA ALA A 112 -24.30 11.21 -0.37
C ALA A 112 -24.28 12.19 -1.55
N GLY A 113 -23.41 12.00 -2.55
CA GLY A 113 -23.29 12.87 -3.72
C GLY A 113 -22.50 14.16 -3.45
N ASN A 114 -21.84 14.27 -2.31
CA ASN A 114 -21.10 15.48 -1.93
C ASN A 114 -19.65 15.47 -2.45
N VAL A 115 -19.39 14.92 -3.63
CA VAL A 115 -18.01 14.70 -4.13
C VAL A 115 -17.22 16.00 -4.21
N ARG A 116 -17.77 17.08 -4.80
CA ARG A 116 -17.00 18.33 -5.03
C ARG A 116 -16.57 19.05 -3.77
N LYS A 117 -17.28 18.87 -2.65
CA LYS A 117 -16.89 19.52 -1.37
C LYS A 117 -15.57 18.96 -0.84
N LEU A 118 -15.23 17.73 -1.21
CA LEU A 118 -14.05 17.02 -0.75
C LEU A 118 -12.77 17.41 -1.51
N PHE A 119 -12.84 18.23 -2.56
CA PHE A 119 -11.68 18.56 -3.38
C PHE A 119 -11.56 20.06 -3.61
N THR A 120 -10.34 20.55 -3.83
CA THR A 120 -10.16 21.84 -4.49
C THR A 120 -10.48 21.71 -5.98
N ASP A 121 -10.68 22.83 -6.69
CA ASP A 121 -10.87 22.80 -8.14
C ASP A 121 -9.64 22.23 -8.86
N LYS A 122 -8.45 22.55 -8.35
CA LYS A 122 -7.19 22.02 -8.87
C LYS A 122 -7.11 20.50 -8.71
N ASP A 123 -7.34 20.00 -7.50
CA ASP A 123 -7.25 18.57 -7.21
C ASP A 123 -8.28 17.77 -8.01
N TRP A 124 -9.52 18.24 -8.03
CA TRP A 124 -10.57 17.59 -8.83
C TRP A 124 -10.27 17.62 -10.32
N SER A 125 -9.76 18.73 -10.84
CA SER A 125 -9.38 18.83 -12.25
C SER A 125 -8.32 17.80 -12.64
N THR A 126 -7.32 17.58 -11.78
CA THR A 126 -6.31 16.52 -11.97
C THR A 126 -6.96 15.13 -12.06
N ILE A 127 -7.88 14.84 -11.16
CA ILE A 127 -8.58 13.54 -11.05
C ILE A 127 -9.55 13.33 -12.23
N ALA A 128 -10.40 14.31 -12.50
CA ALA A 128 -11.45 14.23 -13.50
C ALA A 128 -10.91 14.16 -14.93
N GLN A 129 -9.74 14.73 -15.17
CA GLN A 129 -9.08 14.64 -16.48
C GLN A 129 -8.32 13.33 -16.66
N GLY A 130 -8.11 12.52 -15.60
CA GLY A 130 -7.33 11.28 -15.67
C GLY A 130 -5.88 11.53 -16.14
N ARG A 131 -5.41 12.78 -16.09
CA ARG A 131 -4.13 13.16 -16.69
C ARG A 131 -3.02 12.88 -15.69
N TRP A 132 -2.32 11.76 -15.86
CA TRP A 132 -0.89 11.81 -15.59
C TRP A 132 -0.26 12.78 -16.57
N SER A 133 0.49 13.75 -16.06
CA SER A 133 1.27 14.69 -16.86
C SER A 133 1.83 14.06 -18.15
N ARG A 134 1.45 14.64 -19.30
CA ARG A 134 1.98 14.26 -20.63
C ARG A 134 3.49 14.46 -20.76
N LEU A 135 4.11 15.23 -19.86
CA LEU A 135 5.56 15.45 -19.85
C LEU A 135 6.35 14.17 -19.52
N VAL A 136 5.67 13.16 -19.00
CA VAL A 136 6.21 11.83 -18.72
C VAL A 136 5.32 10.75 -19.35
N GLN A 137 4.91 10.96 -20.63
CA GLN A 137 4.57 9.87 -21.54
C GLN A 137 5.83 9.34 -22.24
N PRO A 138 6.58 8.36 -21.70
CA PRO A 138 7.52 7.63 -22.56
C PRO A 138 7.11 6.18 -22.90
N TRP A 139 5.98 5.63 -22.41
CA TRP A 139 5.76 4.18 -22.54
C TRP A 139 4.28 3.80 -22.73
N GLY A 140 3.87 3.54 -23.98
CA GLY A 140 2.62 2.85 -24.35
C GLY A 140 1.53 3.71 -25.02
N ASP A 141 0.97 3.21 -26.12
CA ASP A 141 -0.04 3.88 -26.96
C ASP A 141 -1.51 3.64 -26.49
N GLU A 142 -1.75 2.71 -25.56
CA GLU A 142 -3.07 2.41 -25.02
C GLU A 142 -3.14 2.74 -23.52
N GLN A 143 -3.63 3.93 -23.16
CA GLN A 143 -4.06 4.20 -21.80
C GLN A 143 -5.54 3.84 -21.66
N GLU A 144 -5.85 2.96 -20.72
CA GLU A 144 -7.21 2.89 -20.18
C GLU A 144 -7.62 4.27 -19.67
N ASP A 145 -8.86 4.64 -19.97
CA ASP A 145 -9.43 5.89 -19.51
C ASP A 145 -9.55 5.91 -17.97
N THR A 146 -8.67 6.65 -17.31
CA THR A 146 -8.66 6.82 -15.85
C THR A 146 -9.44 8.05 -15.40
N ARG A 147 -10.21 8.70 -16.29
CA ARG A 147 -11.06 9.83 -15.93
C ARG A 147 -12.12 9.42 -14.92
N VAL A 148 -12.28 10.24 -13.89
CA VAL A 148 -13.28 10.03 -12.84
C VAL A 148 -14.29 11.17 -12.87
N SER A 149 -15.55 10.85 -13.13
CA SER A 149 -16.69 11.75 -12.90
C SER A 149 -17.22 11.60 -11.46
N GLU A 150 -17.94 12.61 -10.98
CA GLU A 150 -18.60 12.55 -9.66
C GLU A 150 -19.53 11.33 -9.56
N ALA A 151 -20.37 11.12 -10.58
CA ALA A 151 -21.29 9.99 -10.63
C ALA A 151 -20.58 8.64 -10.67
N SER A 152 -19.42 8.55 -11.34
CA SER A 152 -18.63 7.31 -11.34
C SER A 152 -17.95 7.03 -10.00
N LEU A 153 -17.45 8.07 -9.31
CA LEU A 153 -16.84 7.93 -7.98
C LEU A 153 -17.90 7.61 -6.91
N GLN A 154 -19.07 8.23 -7.00
CA GLN A 154 -20.20 7.90 -6.14
C GLN A 154 -20.61 6.43 -6.32
N ARG A 155 -20.84 6.00 -7.57
CA ARG A 155 -21.18 4.61 -7.87
C ARG A 155 -20.10 3.62 -7.41
N SER A 156 -18.83 3.99 -7.54
CA SER A 156 -17.74 3.12 -7.10
C SER A 156 -17.71 2.98 -5.59
N VAL A 157 -18.08 4.00 -4.82
CA VAL A 157 -18.26 3.85 -3.38
C VAL A 157 -19.51 3.03 -3.06
N ASP A 158 -20.67 3.36 -3.64
CA ASP A 158 -21.95 2.69 -3.31
C ASP A 158 -21.93 1.17 -3.53
N HIS A 159 -21.18 0.70 -4.52
CA HIS A 159 -21.15 -0.72 -4.93
C HIS A 159 -19.75 -1.34 -4.96
N GLY A 160 -18.73 -0.60 -4.56
CA GLY A 160 -17.34 -1.06 -4.65
C GLY A 160 -16.88 -1.91 -3.49
N LEU A 161 -15.61 -2.25 -3.57
CA LEU A 161 -14.88 -3.10 -2.64
C LEU A 161 -13.67 -2.35 -2.10
N ILE A 162 -13.32 -2.61 -0.85
CA ILE A 162 -12.12 -2.10 -0.21
C ILE A 162 -11.10 -3.20 -0.07
N TRP A 163 -9.88 -2.90 -0.51
CA TRP A 163 -8.69 -3.62 -0.12
C TRP A 163 -7.91 -2.75 0.87
N ILE A 164 -7.69 -3.29 2.07
CA ILE A 164 -6.83 -2.72 3.11
C ILE A 164 -6.07 -3.87 3.75
N ASP A 165 -4.76 -3.72 3.91
CA ASP A 165 -3.82 -4.80 4.22
C ASP A 165 -4.26 -5.69 5.42
N PHE A 166 -4.66 -5.10 6.54
CA PHE A 166 -5.05 -5.84 7.75
C PHE A 166 -6.26 -6.74 7.57
N ALA A 167 -7.21 -6.30 6.75
CA ALA A 167 -8.43 -7.06 6.42
C ALA A 167 -8.22 -8.02 5.24
N SER A 168 -7.32 -7.68 4.32
CA SER A 168 -7.22 -8.31 3.00
C SER A 168 -6.06 -9.29 2.90
N VAL A 169 -5.11 -9.20 3.84
CA VAL A 169 -3.92 -10.03 3.94
C VAL A 169 -3.95 -10.80 5.26
N PRO A 170 -3.70 -12.12 5.27
CA PRO A 170 -3.55 -12.90 6.50
C PRO A 170 -2.53 -12.27 7.45
N GLN A 171 -2.92 -12.08 8.71
CA GLN A 171 -2.09 -11.42 9.71
C GLN A 171 -1.55 -12.41 10.74
N MET A 172 -0.36 -12.12 11.25
CA MET A 172 0.27 -12.90 12.32
C MET A 172 -0.41 -12.71 13.69
N VAL A 173 -1.42 -11.85 13.81
CA VAL A 173 -2.19 -11.71 15.06
C VAL A 173 -3.34 -12.70 15.17
N ASP A 174 -3.66 -13.41 14.08
CA ASP A 174 -4.80 -14.34 13.95
C ASP A 174 -4.47 -15.78 14.42
N LEU A 175 -3.58 -15.96 15.40
CA LEU A 175 -2.87 -17.22 15.62
C LEU A 175 -3.67 -18.31 16.34
N ASP A 176 -4.01 -19.36 15.57
CA ASP A 176 -3.95 -20.78 15.96
C ASP A 176 -3.09 -21.64 14.98
N GLY A 177 -2.44 -21.03 13.96
CA GLY A 177 -1.73 -21.75 12.89
C GLY A 177 -0.55 -20.98 12.26
N ALA A 178 0.45 -20.62 13.07
CA ALA A 178 1.51 -19.64 12.73
C ALA A 178 2.25 -19.84 11.40
N SER A 179 2.46 -21.06 10.91
CA SER A 179 3.23 -21.34 9.70
C SER A 179 2.44 -21.10 8.41
N GLU A 180 1.16 -21.45 8.38
CA GLU A 180 0.29 -21.25 7.21
C GLU A 180 0.03 -19.75 6.99
N TYR A 181 -0.31 -19.03 8.06
CA TYR A 181 -0.54 -17.58 8.00
C TYR A 181 0.71 -16.82 7.55
N ALA A 182 1.90 -17.20 8.02
CA ALA A 182 3.15 -16.59 7.58
C ALA A 182 3.40 -16.80 6.08
N ARG A 183 3.13 -18.01 5.56
CA ARG A 183 3.26 -18.31 4.13
C ARG A 183 2.24 -17.51 3.32
N SER A 184 0.97 -17.52 3.70
CA SER A 184 -0.08 -16.81 2.97
C SER A 184 0.10 -15.30 3.00
N SER A 185 0.53 -14.73 4.14
CA SER A 185 0.88 -13.32 4.27
C SER A 185 1.96 -12.93 3.27
N LYS A 186 3.04 -13.73 3.19
CA LYS A 186 4.13 -13.53 2.23
C LYS A 186 3.66 -13.58 0.77
N LEU A 187 2.84 -14.57 0.42
CA LEU A 187 2.28 -14.71 -0.94
C LEU A 187 1.36 -13.53 -1.30
N ALA A 188 0.60 -13.02 -0.33
CA ALA A 188 -0.26 -11.86 -0.51
C ALA A 188 0.54 -10.58 -0.70
N THR A 189 1.58 -10.37 0.09
CA THR A 189 2.50 -9.23 -0.06
C THR A 189 3.18 -9.22 -1.44
N ARG A 190 3.62 -10.39 -1.93
CA ARG A 190 4.18 -10.53 -3.29
C ARG A 190 3.16 -10.27 -4.40
N SER A 191 1.87 -10.37 -4.09
CA SER A 191 0.77 -10.14 -5.02
C SER A 191 0.29 -8.68 -5.07
N ILE A 192 0.85 -7.79 -4.22
CA ILE A 192 0.53 -6.34 -4.22
C ILE A 192 0.58 -5.70 -5.62
N PRO A 193 1.60 -5.98 -6.48
CA PRO A 193 1.61 -5.45 -7.85
C PRO A 193 0.36 -5.81 -8.66
N ASN A 194 -0.13 -7.05 -8.51
CA ASN A 194 -1.33 -7.52 -9.20
C ASN A 194 -2.59 -6.90 -8.59
N TYR A 195 -2.65 -6.75 -7.26
CA TYR A 195 -3.76 -6.06 -6.59
C TYR A 195 -3.87 -4.60 -7.03
N MET A 196 -2.72 -3.92 -7.17
CA MET A 196 -2.67 -2.54 -7.64
C MET A 196 -3.17 -2.42 -9.07
N ASN A 197 -2.73 -3.30 -9.98
CA ASN A 197 -3.21 -3.32 -11.36
C ASN A 197 -4.72 -3.60 -11.48
N ARG A 198 -5.31 -4.33 -10.53
CA ARG A 198 -6.76 -4.58 -10.47
C ARG A 198 -7.55 -3.47 -9.79
N SER A 199 -6.88 -2.52 -9.17
CA SER A 199 -7.53 -1.45 -8.42
C SER A 199 -7.97 -0.30 -9.32
N ASN A 200 -9.03 0.40 -8.92
CA ASN A 200 -9.57 1.56 -9.64
C ASN A 200 -9.23 2.87 -8.94
N PHE A 201 -8.97 2.82 -7.64
CA PHE A 201 -8.64 3.97 -6.82
C PHE A 201 -7.52 3.61 -5.85
N PHE A 202 -6.58 4.53 -5.66
CA PHE A 202 -5.50 4.41 -4.69
C PHE A 202 -5.64 5.51 -3.63
N TRP A 203 -5.87 5.10 -2.39
CA TRP A 203 -6.08 5.99 -1.25
C TRP A 203 -4.87 5.95 -0.35
N VAL A 204 -4.29 7.10 -0.06
CA VAL A 204 -3.30 7.26 1.00
C VAL A 204 -4.03 7.77 2.23
N LEU A 205 -4.24 6.89 3.19
CA LEU A 205 -4.95 7.17 4.43
C LEU A 205 -3.94 7.48 5.54
N ALA A 206 -3.76 8.77 5.81
CA ALA A 206 -2.78 9.25 6.77
C ALA A 206 -3.28 10.49 7.56
N PRO A 207 -4.43 10.40 8.25
CA PRO A 207 -4.84 11.41 9.22
C PRO A 207 -3.86 11.47 10.38
N GLY A 208 -3.89 12.57 11.13
CA GLY A 208 -3.16 12.77 12.36
C GLY A 208 -3.62 11.76 13.39
N ALA A 209 -2.69 10.96 13.87
CA ALA A 209 -2.95 9.96 14.89
C ALA A 209 -1.76 9.83 15.84
N GLU A 210 -1.99 9.26 17.02
CA GLU A 210 -0.92 8.86 17.93
C GLU A 210 -0.69 7.36 17.80
N HIS A 211 0.56 6.95 17.60
CA HIS A 211 0.91 5.53 17.67
C HIS A 211 0.92 5.06 19.13
N ALA A 212 0.81 3.76 19.36
CA ALA A 212 0.95 3.15 20.68
C ALA A 212 2.32 3.37 21.37
N ASP A 213 3.35 3.88 20.66
CA ASP A 213 4.65 4.29 21.23
C ASP A 213 4.77 5.82 21.38
N SER A 214 3.64 6.53 21.37
CA SER A 214 3.50 7.98 21.52
C SER A 214 4.19 8.83 20.44
N ARG A 215 4.53 8.25 19.29
CA ARG A 215 4.92 9.04 18.10
C ARG A 215 3.68 9.60 17.41
N SER A 216 3.76 10.86 16.98
CA SER A 216 2.78 11.45 16.07
C SER A 216 2.88 10.81 14.68
N CYS A 217 1.74 10.45 14.13
CA CYS A 217 1.52 9.79 12.86
C CYS A 217 0.70 10.68 11.92
N GLY A 218 0.85 10.51 10.62
CA GLY A 218 0.21 11.31 9.57
C GLY A 218 0.94 11.18 8.25
N PHE A 219 0.65 12.06 7.30
CA PHE A 219 1.20 11.93 5.93
C PHE A 219 2.74 11.97 5.85
N SER A 220 3.40 12.70 6.76
CA SER A 220 4.86 12.74 6.82
C SER A 220 5.49 11.41 7.26
N SER A 221 4.96 10.79 8.32
CA SER A 221 5.42 9.49 8.81
C SER A 221 5.02 8.34 7.89
N TRP A 222 3.83 8.40 7.27
CA TRP A 222 3.42 7.46 6.21
C TRP A 222 4.45 7.43 5.08
N ARG A 223 4.91 8.61 4.61
CA ARG A 223 5.98 8.73 3.60
C ARG A 223 7.35 8.28 4.08
N GLN A 224 7.54 7.89 5.34
CA GLN A 224 8.78 7.29 5.84
C GLN A 224 8.71 5.77 5.89
N ARG A 225 7.51 5.16 5.83
CA ARG A 225 7.32 3.72 5.91
C ARG A 225 7.74 3.03 4.62
N GLY A 226 8.53 1.96 4.76
CA GLY A 226 9.07 1.21 3.63
C GLY A 226 8.01 0.57 2.73
N TRP A 227 7.02 -0.11 3.33
CA TRP A 227 5.91 -0.72 2.60
C TRP A 227 4.98 0.30 1.94
N CYS A 228 4.65 1.40 2.62
CA CYS A 228 3.82 2.47 2.05
C CYS A 228 4.48 3.10 0.81
N ARG A 229 5.80 3.35 0.86
CA ARG A 229 6.57 3.76 -0.32
C ARG A 229 6.53 2.69 -1.42
N ALA A 230 6.68 1.41 -1.06
CA ALA A 230 6.66 0.34 -2.05
C ALA A 230 5.31 0.22 -2.76
N GLU A 231 4.20 0.42 -2.07
CA GLU A 231 2.85 0.46 -2.66
C GLU A 231 2.70 1.65 -3.62
N GLU A 232 3.16 2.83 -3.22
CA GLU A 232 3.17 4.01 -4.08
C GLU A 232 4.03 3.80 -5.34
N TRP A 233 5.21 3.21 -5.20
CA TRP A 233 6.07 2.87 -6.34
C TRP A 233 5.48 1.76 -7.21
N ALA A 234 4.83 0.75 -6.62
CA ALA A 234 4.12 -0.29 -7.36
C ALA A 234 2.97 0.31 -8.17
N ASN A 235 2.26 1.30 -7.64
CA ASN A 235 1.27 2.06 -8.37
C ASN A 235 1.88 2.78 -9.59
N ILE A 236 2.96 3.52 -9.40
CA ILE A 236 3.64 4.25 -10.49
C ILE A 236 4.23 3.30 -11.56
N LEU A 237 4.77 2.15 -11.15
CA LEU A 237 5.31 1.13 -12.04
C LEU A 237 4.25 0.17 -12.58
N GLY A 238 3.00 0.29 -12.13
CA GLY A 238 1.89 -0.53 -12.61
C GLY A 238 1.58 -0.27 -14.10
N LYS A 239 0.75 -1.15 -14.68
CA LYS A 239 0.25 -0.97 -16.05
C LYS A 239 -0.68 0.23 -16.15
N LYS A 240 -1.48 0.44 -15.11
CA LYS A 240 -2.55 1.44 -15.10
C LYS A 240 -2.22 2.78 -14.46
N PRO A 241 -1.12 2.99 -13.74
CA PRO A 241 -1.09 3.84 -12.52
C PRO A 241 -2.45 4.29 -11.89
N LEU A 242 -2.46 4.89 -10.70
CA LEU A 242 -3.69 5.44 -10.09
C LEU A 242 -3.38 6.78 -9.41
N ILE A 243 -4.24 7.78 -9.61
CA ILE A 243 -4.04 9.11 -9.05
C ILE A 243 -4.30 8.98 -7.54
N PRO A 244 -3.32 9.27 -6.66
CA PRO A 244 -3.49 9.06 -5.23
C PRO A 244 -4.48 10.06 -4.61
N PHE A 245 -5.47 9.56 -3.91
CA PHE A 245 -6.31 10.37 -3.01
C PHE A 245 -5.67 10.42 -1.62
N ILE A 246 -5.09 11.55 -1.28
CA ILE A 246 -4.42 11.75 0.01
C ILE A 246 -5.43 12.26 1.02
N VAL A 247 -5.72 11.40 1.99
CA VAL A 247 -6.62 11.65 3.09
C VAL A 247 -5.81 11.97 4.33
N THR A 248 -5.95 13.20 4.82
CA THR A 248 -5.38 13.67 6.08
C THR A 248 -6.51 14.20 6.98
N ASP A 249 -6.16 14.95 8.04
CA ASP A 249 -7.12 15.68 8.87
C ASP A 249 -7.75 16.87 8.15
N GLU A 250 -7.15 17.29 7.02
CA GLU A 250 -7.69 18.37 6.23
C GLU A 250 -9.07 17.99 5.67
N PRO A 251 -10.03 18.92 5.65
CA PRO A 251 -11.38 18.64 5.16
C PRO A 251 -11.38 18.25 3.67
N LYS A 252 -10.38 18.72 2.92
CA LYS A 252 -10.22 18.43 1.49
C LYS A 252 -9.17 17.35 1.28
N ILE A 253 -9.49 16.42 0.39
CA ILE A 253 -8.60 15.42 -0.17
C ILE A 253 -7.67 16.13 -1.15
N SER A 254 -6.38 15.86 -1.01
CA SER A 254 -5.35 16.35 -1.94
C SER A 254 -4.89 15.24 -2.87
N THR A 255 -4.23 15.61 -3.96
CA THR A 255 -3.68 14.68 -4.94
C THR A 255 -2.37 15.20 -5.52
N TYR A 256 -1.58 14.32 -6.12
CA TYR A 256 -0.49 14.68 -7.03
C TYR A 256 -0.51 13.78 -8.26
N ASP A 257 -0.06 14.32 -9.39
CA ASP A 257 0.21 13.55 -10.59
C ASP A 257 1.70 13.15 -10.68
N MET A 258 2.10 12.50 -11.77
CA MET A 258 3.42 11.88 -11.88
C MET A 258 4.55 12.93 -11.89
N ALA A 259 4.35 14.10 -12.50
CA ALA A 259 5.42 15.09 -12.62
C ALA A 259 5.86 15.66 -11.26
N PRO A 260 4.95 16.15 -10.38
CA PRO A 260 5.30 16.49 -9.00
C PRO A 260 5.92 15.31 -8.25
N PHE A 261 5.38 14.10 -8.38
CA PHE A 261 5.96 12.92 -7.74
C PHE A 261 7.42 12.68 -8.16
N VAL A 262 7.71 12.69 -9.46
CA VAL A 262 9.06 12.49 -10.00
C VAL A 262 9.99 13.62 -9.57
N ILE A 263 9.56 14.87 -9.70
CA ILE A 263 10.34 16.05 -9.29
C ILE A 263 10.64 16.01 -7.80
N GLU A 264 9.66 15.63 -6.99
CA GLU A 264 9.83 15.53 -5.54
C GLU A 264 10.80 14.43 -5.12
N ASN A 265 10.92 13.36 -5.90
CA ASN A 265 11.81 12.22 -5.63
C ASN A 265 13.15 12.29 -6.38
N MET A 266 13.28 13.20 -7.35
CA MET A 266 14.50 13.40 -8.12
C MET A 266 15.66 13.78 -7.19
N ASN A 267 16.78 13.06 -7.32
CA ASN A 267 17.99 13.21 -6.50
C ASN A 267 17.77 13.06 -4.98
N LYS A 268 16.72 12.35 -4.56
CA LYS A 268 16.41 12.08 -3.14
C LYS A 268 16.43 10.59 -2.83
N PRO A 269 17.62 9.93 -2.84
CA PRO A 269 17.72 8.50 -2.58
C PRO A 269 17.21 8.10 -1.19
N GLU A 270 17.19 9.00 -0.22
CA GLU A 270 16.57 8.82 1.10
C GLU A 270 15.05 8.58 1.03
N ARG A 271 14.40 8.93 -0.08
CA ARG A 271 12.97 8.64 -0.34
C ARG A 271 12.73 7.31 -1.04
N ALA A 272 13.79 6.57 -1.38
CA ALA A 272 13.66 5.23 -1.96
C ALA A 272 12.85 4.29 -1.03
N PRO A 273 12.06 3.34 -1.58
CA PRO A 273 11.32 2.35 -0.79
C PRO A 273 12.20 1.61 0.22
N CYS A 274 13.37 1.13 -0.22
CA CYS A 274 14.30 0.35 0.61
C CYS A 274 15.03 1.17 1.68
N ARG A 275 14.98 2.50 1.59
CA ARG A 275 15.47 3.42 2.63
C ARG A 275 14.37 3.84 3.61
N GLY A 276 13.14 3.35 3.45
CA GLY A 276 12.08 3.54 4.42
C GLY A 276 12.27 2.74 5.71
N VAL A 277 11.42 3.03 6.69
CA VAL A 277 11.35 2.35 7.98
C VAL A 277 10.52 1.08 7.85
N PHE A 278 11.13 -0.04 8.24
CA PHE A 278 10.51 -1.38 8.21
C PHE A 278 10.41 -1.94 9.62
N SER A 279 9.27 -2.56 9.94
CA SER A 279 9.08 -3.25 11.22
C SER A 279 10.10 -4.39 11.39
N CYS A 280 10.42 -5.13 10.31
CA CYS A 280 11.43 -6.19 10.36
C CYS A 280 12.81 -5.66 10.79
N CYS A 281 13.21 -4.47 10.33
CA CYS A 281 14.47 -3.85 10.70
C CYS A 281 14.44 -3.24 12.10
N LYS A 282 13.32 -2.60 12.49
CA LYS A 282 13.13 -2.03 13.84
C LYS A 282 13.26 -3.11 14.92
N ASN A 283 12.77 -4.32 14.63
CA ASN A 283 12.83 -5.46 15.54
C ASN A 283 14.13 -6.27 15.44
N GLY A 284 15.17 -5.75 14.76
CA GLY A 284 16.44 -6.48 14.59
C GLY A 284 16.29 -7.82 13.86
N HIS A 285 15.29 -7.95 12.98
CA HIS A 285 14.94 -9.18 12.27
C HIS A 285 14.60 -10.36 13.20
N PHE A 286 14.00 -10.07 14.36
CA PHE A 286 13.60 -11.06 15.34
C PHE A 286 12.16 -10.84 15.78
N VAL A 287 11.38 -11.91 15.91
CA VAL A 287 9.99 -11.86 16.41
C VAL A 287 9.84 -12.88 17.53
N GLU A 288 9.36 -12.45 18.69
CA GLU A 288 9.06 -13.34 19.81
C GLU A 288 7.85 -14.22 19.47
N LYS A 289 7.95 -15.55 19.68
CA LYS A 289 6.79 -16.43 19.59
C LYS A 289 5.92 -16.18 20.82
N ILE A 290 4.75 -15.57 20.64
CA ILE A 290 3.71 -15.61 21.66
C ILE A 290 3.16 -17.04 21.65
N VAL A 291 3.57 -17.86 22.61
CA VAL A 291 2.98 -19.19 22.84
C VAL A 291 1.81 -19.01 23.81
N PRO A 292 0.54 -19.25 23.42
CA PRO A 292 -0.60 -18.92 24.27
C PRO A 292 -0.80 -19.78 25.53
N ALA A 293 0.01 -20.82 25.79
CA ALA A 293 -0.19 -21.64 26.98
C ALA A 293 1.10 -22.31 27.47
N LEU A 294 1.90 -21.58 28.25
CA LEU A 294 2.73 -22.10 29.35
C LEU A 294 3.53 -20.92 29.96
N ARG A 295 2.93 -20.24 30.95
CA ARG A 295 3.58 -19.21 31.80
C ARG A 295 4.72 -19.75 32.69
N LYS A 296 5.40 -20.84 32.31
CA LYS A 296 6.44 -21.51 33.12
C LYS A 296 7.62 -22.03 32.31
N SER A 297 8.04 -21.32 31.25
CA SER A 297 9.35 -21.60 30.63
C SER A 297 10.11 -20.29 30.39
N THR A 298 11.26 -20.18 31.03
CA THR A 298 12.23 -19.07 30.97
C THR A 298 13.10 -19.08 29.70
N SER A 299 12.62 -19.63 28.58
CA SER A 299 13.33 -19.58 27.30
C SER A 299 12.66 -18.60 26.34
N LEU A 300 13.31 -17.45 26.09
CA LEU A 300 13.02 -16.52 25.01
C LEU A 300 13.23 -17.20 23.64
N ASN A 301 12.27 -17.98 23.18
CA ASN A 301 12.30 -18.61 21.86
C ASN A 301 11.67 -17.69 20.81
N GLY A 302 12.39 -16.66 20.38
CA GLY A 302 12.01 -15.90 19.19
C GLY A 302 12.55 -16.52 17.91
N THR A 303 12.01 -16.08 16.77
CA THR A 303 12.33 -16.58 15.43
C THR A 303 12.95 -15.46 14.62
N ARG A 304 14.06 -15.76 13.92
CA ARG A 304 14.67 -14.83 12.98
C ARG A 304 13.80 -14.75 11.72
N ILE A 305 13.50 -13.53 11.27
CA ILE A 305 12.70 -13.28 10.06
C ILE A 305 13.58 -12.66 8.96
N PRO A 306 13.25 -12.86 7.67
CA PRO A 306 13.96 -12.21 6.58
C PRO A 306 13.76 -10.68 6.60
N CYS A 307 14.54 -9.97 5.78
CA CYS A 307 14.40 -8.54 5.59
C CYS A 307 13.44 -8.24 4.43
N ASP A 308 12.37 -7.51 4.71
CA ASP A 308 11.37 -7.09 3.71
C ASP A 308 11.97 -6.22 2.58
N LYS A 309 13.11 -5.56 2.83
CA LYS A 309 13.79 -4.77 1.81
C LYS A 309 14.17 -5.61 0.59
N LEU A 310 14.59 -6.86 0.80
CA LEU A 310 14.97 -7.75 -0.29
C LEU A 310 13.76 -8.11 -1.15
N GLU A 311 12.61 -8.38 -0.52
CA GLU A 311 11.35 -8.66 -1.21
C GLU A 311 10.91 -7.45 -2.06
N ILE A 312 11.00 -6.24 -1.52
CA ILE A 312 10.62 -5.02 -2.25
C ILE A 312 11.56 -4.72 -3.42
N VAL A 313 12.88 -4.88 -3.25
CA VAL A 313 13.83 -4.71 -4.36
C VAL A 313 13.48 -5.66 -5.49
N ASP A 314 13.29 -6.95 -5.20
CA ASP A 314 12.94 -7.95 -6.20
C ASP A 314 11.62 -7.59 -6.91
N MET A 315 10.58 -7.30 -6.13
CA MET A 315 9.26 -6.93 -6.62
C MET A 315 9.31 -5.73 -7.57
N LEU A 316 9.87 -4.61 -7.12
CA LEU A 316 9.89 -3.37 -7.91
C LEU A 316 10.83 -3.47 -9.12
N SER A 317 11.94 -4.21 -9.00
CA SER A 317 12.87 -4.41 -10.13
C SER A 317 12.21 -5.19 -11.26
N LYS A 318 11.45 -6.23 -10.92
CA LYS A 318 10.70 -7.02 -11.90
C LYS A 318 9.54 -6.21 -12.50
N MET A 319 8.81 -5.42 -11.71
CA MET A 319 7.79 -4.49 -12.25
C MET A 319 8.39 -3.49 -13.23
N TYR A 320 9.55 -2.92 -12.89
CA TYR A 320 10.24 -2.01 -13.77
C TYR A 320 10.65 -2.68 -15.09
N ARG A 321 11.28 -3.85 -15.02
CA ARG A 321 11.67 -4.62 -16.21
C ARG A 321 10.48 -4.97 -17.09
N ALA A 322 9.32 -5.29 -16.50
CA ALA A 322 8.11 -5.57 -17.25
C ALA A 322 7.46 -4.32 -17.89
N LYS A 323 7.88 -3.12 -17.48
CA LYS A 323 7.41 -1.84 -18.00
C LYS A 323 8.34 -1.27 -19.07
N LEU A 324 9.58 -1.75 -19.17
CA LEU A 324 10.53 -1.45 -20.25
C LEU A 324 10.11 -2.15 -21.55
#